data_AF-B6YXN4-F1
#
_entry.id   AF-B6YXN4-F1
#
_cell.length_a   1.000
_cell.length_b   1.000
_cell.length_c   1.000
_cell.angle_alpha   90.00
_cell.angle_beta   90.00
_cell.angle_gamma   90.00
#
_symmetry.space_group_name_H-M   'P 1'
#
loop_
_entity.id
_entity.type
_entity.pdbx_description
1 polymer ?
#
loop_
_entity_poly.entity_id
_entity_poly.type
_entity_poly.pdbx_seq_one_letter_code
_entity_poly.pdbx_strand_id
1 'polypeptide(L)'
;MKVEGLIECVRQKLGRVPGLHSLILFGSLVRGDFIPGTSDVDFFAVLEDGADPEGILSKIRPVLEECSSSLRSVEVDIAWEYYSNLRDPLNLGYPYKFLTIYHRDFRENHVVVLGEDVVESLPEYNFREILSARLDGILENLERFSGNRKMLHILAGETARLLAFIHGSDLKKDDVLKTLKDLGDGDAIRIYEAYLDGRKTYFDEEFLKEFVRFRVGKMRKGL
;
A
#
# COMPACT_ATOMS: atom_id res chain seq x y z
N MET A 1 -10.84 -16.30 9.11
CA MET A 1 -11.54 -15.22 9.82
C MET A 1 -12.00 -14.21 8.79
N LYS A 2 -13.24 -13.71 8.84
CA LYS A 2 -13.71 -12.61 7.97
C LYS A 2 -13.27 -11.27 8.58
N VAL A 3 -13.29 -10.19 7.78
CA VAL A 3 -12.88 -8.83 8.19
C VAL A 3 -13.57 -8.41 9.49
N GLU A 4 -14.86 -8.74 9.65
CA GLU A 4 -15.64 -8.41 10.84
C GLU A 4 -15.10 -9.08 12.11
N GLY A 5 -14.60 -10.31 12.01
CA GLY A 5 -14.00 -11.02 13.13
C GLY A 5 -12.66 -10.44 13.57
N LEU A 6 -11.87 -9.92 12.62
CA LEU A 6 -10.62 -9.19 12.92
C LEU A 6 -10.93 -7.90 13.68
N ILE A 7 -11.87 -7.11 13.15
CA ILE A 7 -12.29 -5.84 13.76
C ILE A 7 -12.77 -6.06 15.19
N GLU A 8 -13.61 -7.08 15.41
CA GLU A 8 -14.14 -7.39 16.73
C GLU A 8 -13.03 -7.82 17.70
N CYS A 9 -12.10 -8.67 17.26
CA CYS A 9 -10.95 -9.07 18.08
C CYS A 9 -10.12 -7.86 18.52
N VAL A 10 -9.80 -6.95 17.60
CA VAL A 10 -9.01 -5.76 17.90
C VAL A 10 -9.77 -4.85 18.88
N ARG A 11 -11.06 -4.60 18.63
CA ARG A 11 -11.91 -3.77 19.51
C ARG A 11 -11.98 -4.31 20.94
N GLN A 12 -12.11 -5.62 21.09
CA GLN A 12 -12.18 -6.28 22.40
C GLN A 12 -10.87 -6.19 23.18
N LYS A 13 -9.71 -6.20 22.49
CA LYS A 13 -8.39 -6.28 23.13
C LYS A 13 -7.68 -4.95 23.32
N LEU A 14 -7.78 -4.01 22.36
CA LEU A 14 -7.02 -2.75 22.41
C LEU A 14 -7.66 -1.71 23.34
N GLY A 15 -8.99 -1.70 23.46
CA GLY A 15 -9.72 -0.64 24.15
C GLY A 15 -9.35 0.76 23.62
N ARG A 16 -9.41 1.77 24.50
CA ARG A 16 -8.95 3.13 24.19
C ARG A 16 -7.43 3.22 24.42
N VAL A 17 -6.71 3.66 23.40
CA VAL A 17 -5.25 3.91 23.46
C VAL A 17 -5.01 5.42 23.48
N PRO A 18 -4.45 6.00 24.56
CA PRO A 18 -4.15 7.43 24.61
C PRO A 18 -3.18 7.85 23.49
N GLY A 19 -3.47 8.98 22.84
CA GLY A 19 -2.68 9.50 21.71
C GLY A 19 -2.98 8.83 20.36
N LEU A 20 -3.83 7.80 20.31
CA LEU A 20 -4.32 7.21 19.07
C LEU A 20 -5.68 7.84 18.72
N HIS A 21 -5.69 8.68 17.68
CA HIS A 21 -6.91 9.32 17.18
C HIS A 21 -7.79 8.32 16.41
N SER A 22 -7.19 7.55 15.51
CA SER A 22 -7.91 6.53 14.72
C SER A 22 -7.01 5.34 14.39
N LEU A 23 -7.61 4.16 14.29
CA LEU A 23 -6.98 2.97 13.74
C LEU A 23 -7.85 2.42 12.61
N ILE A 24 -7.28 2.36 11.42
CA ILE A 24 -8.01 2.09 10.19
C ILE A 24 -7.43 0.84 9.56
N LEU A 25 -8.29 -0.13 9.24
CA LEU A 25 -7.95 -1.29 8.43
C LEU A 25 -8.23 -0.96 6.96
N PHE A 26 -7.31 -1.27 6.06
CA PHE A 26 -7.50 -0.98 4.64
C PHE A 26 -6.83 -2.03 3.75
N GLY A 27 -6.74 -1.75 2.46
CA GLY A 27 -5.98 -2.56 1.53
C GLY A 27 -6.71 -3.83 1.12
N SER A 28 -5.94 -4.89 0.83
CA SER A 28 -6.52 -6.05 0.13
C SER A 28 -7.53 -6.85 0.93
N LEU A 29 -7.43 -6.77 2.26
CA LEU A 29 -8.37 -7.43 3.15
C LEU A 29 -9.75 -6.76 3.08
N VAL A 30 -9.81 -5.43 3.04
CA VAL A 30 -11.06 -4.68 2.93
C VAL A 30 -11.63 -4.71 1.52
N ARG A 31 -10.78 -4.57 0.49
CA ARG A 31 -11.18 -4.71 -0.93
C ARG A 31 -11.75 -6.08 -1.28
N GLY A 32 -11.47 -7.10 -0.48
CA GLY A 32 -11.91 -8.49 -0.71
C GLY A 32 -11.03 -9.29 -1.67
N ASP A 33 -9.82 -8.81 -1.98
CA ASP A 33 -8.85 -9.48 -2.87
C ASP A 33 -7.63 -10.06 -2.11
N PHE A 34 -7.74 -10.26 -0.80
CA PHE A 34 -6.67 -10.81 0.04
C PHE A 34 -6.31 -12.26 -0.33
N ILE A 35 -5.01 -12.52 -0.48
CA ILE A 35 -4.46 -13.84 -0.78
C ILE A 35 -3.58 -14.31 0.40
N PRO A 36 -3.98 -15.38 1.12
CA PRO A 36 -3.15 -15.96 2.19
C PRO A 36 -1.77 -16.39 1.69
N GLY A 37 -0.72 -16.02 2.43
CA GLY A 37 0.68 -16.30 2.09
C GLY A 37 1.30 -15.32 1.08
N THR A 38 0.53 -14.37 0.56
CA THR A 38 0.99 -13.37 -0.43
C THR A 38 0.69 -11.93 0.00
N SER A 39 -0.45 -11.70 0.65
CA SER A 39 -0.91 -10.36 1.04
C SER A 39 -0.53 -10.01 2.48
N ASP A 40 -0.26 -8.73 2.70
CA ASP A 40 -0.11 -8.13 4.03
C ASP A 40 -1.50 -7.77 4.60
N VAL A 41 -1.56 -7.54 5.91
CA VAL A 41 -2.71 -6.89 6.56
C VAL A 41 -2.29 -5.46 6.87
N ASP A 42 -2.91 -4.50 6.17
CA ASP A 42 -2.51 -3.10 6.20
C ASP A 42 -3.37 -2.32 7.22
N PHE A 43 -2.72 -1.75 8.23
CA PHE A 43 -3.33 -0.80 9.16
C PHE A 43 -2.73 0.60 8.99
N PHE A 44 -3.57 1.61 9.21
CA PHE A 44 -3.17 3.00 9.30
C PHE A 44 -3.56 3.57 10.65
N ALA A 45 -2.56 3.98 11.43
CA ALA A 45 -2.72 4.60 12.73
C ALA A 45 -2.60 6.12 12.61
N VAL A 46 -3.67 6.83 12.94
CA VAL A 46 -3.67 8.29 13.02
C VAL A 46 -3.45 8.70 14.46
N LEU A 47 -2.40 9.47 14.71
CA LEU A 47 -1.98 9.87 16.04
C LEU A 47 -2.44 11.29 16.35
N GLU A 48 -2.74 11.56 17.62
CA GLU A 48 -2.92 12.93 18.11
C GLU A 48 -1.59 13.69 18.02
N ASP A 49 -1.66 15.00 17.77
CA ASP A 49 -0.45 15.82 17.68
C ASP A 49 0.32 15.82 19.01
N GLY A 50 1.62 15.53 18.93
CA GLY A 50 2.49 15.42 20.11
C GLY A 50 2.43 14.08 20.85
N ALA A 51 1.66 13.11 20.36
CA ALA A 51 1.72 11.74 20.84
C ALA A 51 3.09 11.08 20.54
N ASP A 52 3.46 10.08 21.32
CA ASP A 52 4.67 9.26 21.09
C ASP A 52 4.34 8.08 20.16
N PRO A 53 4.80 8.09 18.88
CA PRO A 53 4.47 7.05 17.93
C PRO A 53 4.98 5.68 18.39
N GLU A 54 6.23 5.58 18.86
CA GLU A 54 6.83 4.30 19.25
C GLU A 54 6.11 3.70 20.47
N GLY A 55 5.78 4.54 21.45
CA GLY A 55 5.00 4.14 22.62
C GLY A 55 3.58 3.68 22.30
N ILE A 56 2.97 4.16 21.22
CA ILE A 56 1.66 3.72 20.74
C ILE A 56 1.78 2.45 19.90
N LEU A 57 2.68 2.46 18.90
CA LEU A 57 2.92 1.33 18.00
C LEU A 57 3.30 0.06 18.75
N SER A 58 4.16 0.18 19.78
CA SER A 58 4.54 -0.94 20.65
C SER A 58 3.38 -1.54 21.45
N LYS A 59 2.33 -0.75 21.74
CA LYS A 59 1.11 -1.24 22.41
C LYS A 59 0.16 -1.91 21.44
N ILE A 60 0.00 -1.34 20.23
CA ILE A 60 -1.03 -1.83 19.30
C ILE A 60 -0.55 -3.04 18.49
N ARG A 61 0.72 -3.04 18.06
CA ARG A 61 1.27 -4.08 17.16
C ARG A 61 1.04 -5.50 17.67
N PRO A 62 1.33 -5.85 18.94
CA PRO A 62 1.13 -7.23 19.42
C PRO A 62 -0.31 -7.71 19.29
N VAL A 63 -1.28 -6.81 19.51
CA VAL A 63 -2.71 -7.15 19.41
C VAL A 63 -3.13 -7.31 17.95
N LEU A 64 -2.63 -6.46 17.05
CA LEU A 64 -2.93 -6.58 15.62
C LEU A 64 -2.35 -7.86 15.03
N GLU A 65 -1.12 -8.22 15.41
CA GLU A 65 -0.47 -9.48 15.04
C GLU A 65 -1.24 -10.70 15.58
N GLU A 66 -1.61 -10.66 16.86
CA GLU A 66 -2.38 -11.74 17.47
C GLU A 66 -3.73 -11.94 16.78
N CYS A 67 -4.52 -10.86 16.62
CA CYS A 67 -5.83 -10.92 15.99
C CYS A 67 -5.75 -11.32 14.51
N SER A 68 -4.67 -10.94 13.80
CA SER A 68 -4.49 -11.27 12.37
C SER A 68 -3.89 -12.66 12.12
N SER A 69 -3.37 -13.33 13.15
CA SER A 69 -2.61 -14.59 13.04
C SER A 69 -3.27 -15.67 12.18
N SER A 70 -4.60 -15.80 12.25
CA SER A 70 -5.35 -16.82 11.50
C SER A 70 -5.49 -16.54 9.99
N LEU A 71 -5.15 -15.33 9.54
CA LEU A 71 -5.27 -14.92 8.13
C LEU A 71 -4.12 -15.45 7.26
N ARG A 72 -3.01 -15.89 7.87
CA ARG A 72 -1.77 -16.28 7.18
C ARG A 72 -1.26 -15.14 6.27
N SER A 73 -1.24 -13.91 6.77
CA SER A 73 -0.63 -12.79 6.05
C SER A 73 0.89 -12.93 6.02
N VAL A 74 1.53 -12.24 5.08
CA VAL A 74 3.00 -12.15 5.04
C VAL A 74 3.49 -11.26 6.18
N GLU A 75 2.85 -10.11 6.37
CA GLU A 75 3.14 -9.16 7.44
C GLU A 75 1.85 -8.51 7.99
N VAL A 76 1.94 -7.90 9.16
CA VAL A 76 0.98 -6.90 9.66
C VAL A 76 1.68 -5.54 9.58
N ASP A 77 1.37 -4.80 8.53
CA ASP A 77 1.96 -3.49 8.27
C ASP A 77 1.16 -2.40 8.99
N ILE A 78 1.87 -1.46 9.60
CA ILE A 78 1.26 -0.35 10.35
C ILE A 78 1.93 0.93 9.88
N ALA A 79 1.30 1.57 8.89
CA ALA A 79 1.60 2.96 8.57
C ALA A 79 1.04 3.85 9.67
N TRP A 80 1.69 5.00 9.92
CA TRP A 80 1.18 5.98 10.87
C TRP A 80 1.48 7.40 10.43
N GLU A 81 0.66 8.34 10.91
CA GLU A 81 0.83 9.77 10.72
C GLU A 81 0.10 10.58 11.80
N TYR A 82 0.52 11.82 12.06
CA TYR A 82 -0.19 12.76 12.92
C TYR A 82 -1.46 13.30 12.25
N TYR A 83 -2.50 13.55 13.05
CA TYR A 83 -3.78 14.05 12.57
C TYR A 83 -3.65 15.38 11.81
N SER A 84 -2.84 16.32 12.30
CA SER A 84 -2.63 17.61 11.62
C SER A 84 -1.99 17.48 10.24
N ASN A 85 -1.17 16.44 10.04
CA ASN A 85 -0.45 16.21 8.78
C ASN A 85 -1.34 15.67 7.67
N LEU A 86 -2.51 15.11 8.00
CA LEU A 86 -3.44 14.54 7.02
C LEU A 86 -3.99 15.56 6.02
N ARG A 87 -3.97 16.86 6.36
CA ARG A 87 -4.49 17.93 5.50
C ARG A 87 -3.55 18.27 4.33
N ASP A 88 -2.25 17.97 4.46
CA ASP A 88 -1.26 18.24 3.43
C ASP A 88 -0.04 17.30 3.50
N PRO A 89 -0.24 15.96 3.37
CA PRO A 89 0.84 14.99 3.54
C PRO A 89 1.97 15.14 2.50
N LEU A 90 1.66 15.63 1.29
CA LEU A 90 2.67 15.83 0.23
C LEU A 90 3.68 16.92 0.58
N ASN A 91 3.23 18.10 1.00
CA ASN A 91 4.15 19.20 1.31
C ASN A 91 4.95 18.96 2.59
N LEU A 92 4.52 18.02 3.43
CA LEU A 92 5.23 17.57 4.62
C LEU A 92 6.23 16.44 4.36
N GLY A 93 6.28 15.92 3.12
CA GLY A 93 7.26 14.90 2.71
C GLY A 93 6.90 13.48 3.12
N TYR A 94 5.63 13.19 3.45
CA TYR A 94 5.17 11.86 3.89
C TYR A 94 4.21 11.20 2.87
N PRO A 95 4.67 10.79 1.67
CA PRO A 95 3.75 10.31 0.65
C PRO A 95 3.51 8.80 0.75
N TYR A 96 2.71 8.37 1.72
CA TYR A 96 2.11 7.04 1.61
C TYR A 96 1.31 6.97 0.31
N LYS A 97 1.57 5.96 -0.53
CA LYS A 97 0.90 5.79 -1.84
C LYS A 97 -0.63 5.73 -1.71
N PHE A 98 -1.13 5.16 -0.61
CA PHE A 98 -2.56 5.07 -0.31
C PHE A 98 -3.19 6.41 0.13
N LEU A 99 -2.39 7.40 0.54
CA LEU A 99 -2.86 8.77 0.83
C LEU A 99 -2.71 9.70 -0.39
N THR A 100 -2.11 9.23 -1.49
CA THR A 100 -1.74 10.08 -2.63
C THR A 100 -2.32 9.51 -3.92
N ILE A 101 -1.54 8.69 -4.65
CA ILE A 101 -1.93 8.19 -5.97
C ILE A 101 -3.04 7.15 -5.93
N TYR A 102 -3.16 6.41 -4.81
CA TYR A 102 -4.24 5.45 -4.57
C TYR A 102 -5.23 5.97 -3.52
N HIS A 103 -5.34 7.29 -3.33
CA HIS A 103 -6.23 7.85 -2.31
C HIS A 103 -7.67 7.40 -2.50
N ARG A 104 -8.16 7.35 -3.74
CA ARG A 104 -9.55 7.01 -4.01
C ARG A 104 -9.86 5.57 -3.58
N ASP A 105 -8.93 4.66 -3.86
CA ASP A 105 -9.04 3.27 -3.38
C ASP A 105 -9.07 3.22 -1.85
N PHE A 106 -8.23 3.99 -1.16
CA PHE A 106 -8.27 4.06 0.31
C PHE A 106 -9.60 4.58 0.83
N ARG A 107 -10.16 5.65 0.23
CA ARG A 107 -11.47 6.21 0.63
C ARG A 107 -12.64 5.25 0.43
N GLU A 108 -12.56 4.40 -0.60
CA GLU A 108 -13.61 3.43 -0.92
C GLU A 108 -13.44 2.12 -0.13
N ASN A 109 -12.21 1.80 0.29
CA ASN A 109 -11.84 0.51 0.86
C ASN A 109 -11.08 0.64 2.20
N HIS A 110 -11.61 1.44 3.11
CA HIS A 110 -11.17 1.51 4.50
C HIS A 110 -12.29 1.11 5.48
N VAL A 111 -11.89 0.67 6.67
CA VAL A 111 -12.79 0.44 7.80
C VAL A 111 -12.15 0.97 9.07
N VAL A 112 -12.85 1.88 9.76
CA VAL A 112 -12.42 2.38 11.06
C VAL A 112 -12.60 1.30 12.12
N VAL A 113 -11.48 0.81 12.65
CA VAL A 113 -11.44 -0.19 13.71
C VAL A 113 -11.66 0.47 15.06
N LEU A 114 -10.97 1.59 15.31
CA LEU A 114 -11.08 2.39 16.54
C LEU A 114 -11.02 3.88 16.19
N GLY A 115 -11.69 4.72 16.97
CA GLY A 115 -11.65 6.17 16.82
C GLY A 115 -12.59 6.69 15.73
N GLU A 116 -12.24 7.83 15.15
CA GLU A 116 -13.04 8.54 14.14
C GLU A 116 -12.58 8.25 12.72
N ASP A 117 -13.48 8.43 11.75
CA ASP A 117 -13.12 8.40 10.34
C ASP A 117 -12.41 9.71 9.95
N VAL A 118 -11.29 9.58 9.24
CA VAL A 118 -10.43 10.71 8.86
C VAL A 118 -10.48 11.00 7.36
N VAL A 119 -11.25 10.23 6.58
CA VAL A 119 -11.26 10.36 5.11
C VAL A 119 -11.68 11.75 4.64
N GLU A 120 -12.62 12.39 5.33
CA GLU A 120 -13.06 13.75 5.01
C GLU A 120 -11.98 14.81 5.26
N SER A 121 -10.96 14.50 6.06
CA SER A 121 -9.82 15.38 6.32
C SER A 121 -8.69 15.26 5.28
N LEU A 122 -8.73 14.23 4.43
CA LEU A 122 -7.72 14.02 3.40
C LEU A 122 -7.93 15.00 2.23
N PRO A 123 -6.87 15.59 1.66
CA PRO A 123 -6.98 16.37 0.44
C PRO A 123 -7.28 15.48 -0.77
N GLU A 124 -7.72 16.12 -1.85
CA GLU A 124 -7.73 15.54 -3.19
C GLU A 124 -6.60 16.13 -4.01
N TYR A 125 -5.98 15.29 -4.82
CA TYR A 125 -4.83 15.67 -5.62
C TYR A 125 -5.13 15.55 -7.10
N ASN A 126 -4.56 16.46 -7.89
CA ASN A 126 -4.55 16.29 -9.33
C ASN A 126 -3.69 15.08 -9.69
N PHE A 127 -4.30 14.10 -10.35
CA PHE A 127 -3.63 12.85 -10.72
C PHE A 127 -2.34 13.05 -11.53
N ARG A 128 -2.31 14.02 -12.45
CA ARG A 128 -1.12 14.26 -13.29
C ARG A 128 0.06 14.77 -12.47
N GLU A 129 -0.21 15.67 -11.51
CA GLU A 129 0.82 16.26 -10.66
C GLU A 129 1.47 15.20 -9.76
N ILE A 130 0.66 14.38 -9.09
CA ILE A 130 1.16 13.32 -8.21
C ILE A 130 1.80 12.16 -8.97
N LEU A 131 1.35 11.89 -10.21
CA LEU A 131 1.92 10.83 -11.03
C LEU A 131 3.37 11.17 -11.41
N SER A 132 3.67 12.41 -11.80
CA SER A 132 5.06 12.80 -12.10
C SER A 132 5.98 12.55 -10.90
N ALA A 133 5.62 13.08 -9.73
CA ALA A 133 6.39 12.90 -8.50
C ALA A 133 6.53 11.42 -8.11
N ARG A 134 5.48 10.61 -8.30
CA ARG A 134 5.54 9.17 -8.05
C ARG A 134 6.52 8.47 -8.98
N LEU A 135 6.55 8.85 -10.26
CA LEU A 135 7.48 8.28 -11.23
C LEU A 135 8.93 8.69 -10.94
N ASP A 136 9.18 9.91 -10.45
CA ASP A 136 10.50 10.32 -9.94
C ASP A 136 10.93 9.47 -8.75
N GLY A 137 10.06 9.33 -7.73
CA GLY A 137 10.35 8.51 -6.55
C GLY A 137 10.56 7.02 -6.84
N ILE A 138 9.94 6.47 -7.90
CA ILE A 138 10.22 5.10 -8.35
C ILE A 138 11.66 4.98 -8.86
N LEU A 139 12.16 5.95 -9.64
CA LEU A 139 13.53 5.93 -10.14
C LEU A 139 14.56 6.15 -9.03
N GLU A 140 14.28 7.05 -8.08
CA GLU A 140 15.13 7.24 -6.90
C GLU A 140 15.24 5.96 -6.06
N ASN A 141 14.10 5.29 -5.82
CA ASN A 141 14.09 4.01 -5.13
C ASN A 141 14.81 2.90 -5.91
N LEU A 142 14.79 2.95 -7.24
CA LEU A 142 15.49 1.99 -8.07
C LEU A 142 17.01 2.03 -7.80
N GLU A 143 17.57 3.24 -7.73
CA GLU A 143 18.99 3.43 -7.42
C GLU A 143 19.29 3.06 -5.96
N ARG A 144 18.42 3.47 -5.02
CA ARG A 144 18.55 3.12 -3.60
C ARG A 144 18.53 1.62 -3.34
N PHE A 145 17.74 0.86 -4.11
CA PHE A 145 17.58 -0.59 -3.95
C PHE A 145 18.56 -1.42 -4.77
N SER A 146 19.52 -0.79 -5.46
CA SER A 146 20.59 -1.50 -6.17
C SER A 146 21.33 -2.45 -5.24
N GLY A 147 21.57 -3.69 -5.68
CA GLY A 147 22.13 -4.77 -4.86
C GLY A 147 21.15 -5.44 -3.89
N ASN A 148 19.90 -4.97 -3.81
CA ASN A 148 18.84 -5.59 -3.02
C ASN A 148 17.70 -6.11 -3.92
N ARG A 149 17.90 -7.32 -4.45
CA ARG A 149 16.96 -7.98 -5.37
C ARG A 149 15.53 -8.08 -4.83
N LYS A 150 15.36 -8.34 -3.52
CA LYS A 150 14.02 -8.41 -2.90
C LYS A 150 13.28 -7.08 -3.09
N MET A 151 13.95 -5.96 -2.80
CA MET A 151 13.37 -4.63 -2.94
C MET A 151 13.16 -4.24 -4.40
N LEU A 152 14.07 -4.62 -5.31
CA LEU A 152 13.88 -4.41 -6.74
C LEU A 152 12.66 -5.17 -7.29
N HIS A 153 12.42 -6.40 -6.83
CA HIS A 153 11.23 -7.16 -7.23
C HIS A 153 9.95 -6.51 -6.70
N ILE A 154 9.98 -5.98 -5.48
CA ILE A 154 8.84 -5.21 -4.92
C ILE A 154 8.58 -3.97 -5.79
N LEU A 155 9.62 -3.20 -6.08
CA LEU A 155 9.52 -1.98 -6.90
C LEU A 155 9.01 -2.27 -8.32
N ALA A 156 9.46 -3.37 -8.93
CA ALA A 156 8.97 -3.81 -10.23
C ALA A 156 7.48 -4.19 -10.18
N GLY A 157 7.05 -4.92 -9.15
CA GLY A 157 5.63 -5.22 -8.92
C GLY A 157 4.79 -3.97 -8.71
N GLU A 158 5.29 -2.98 -7.96
CA GLU A 158 4.63 -1.68 -7.80
C GLU A 158 4.53 -0.92 -9.12
N THR A 159 5.57 -0.99 -9.96
CA THR A 159 5.60 -0.35 -11.29
C THR A 159 4.58 -0.98 -12.22
N ALA A 160 4.47 -2.32 -12.22
CA ALA A 160 3.44 -3.04 -12.98
C ALA A 160 2.03 -2.69 -12.51
N ARG A 161 1.81 -2.59 -11.19
CA ARG A 161 0.51 -2.19 -10.63
C ARG A 161 0.14 -0.74 -11.00
N LEU A 162 1.11 0.17 -10.94
CA LEU A 162 0.90 1.56 -11.35
C LEU A 162 0.55 1.67 -12.84
N LEU A 163 1.23 0.89 -13.69
CA LEU A 163 0.91 0.80 -15.11
C LEU A 163 -0.55 0.37 -15.32
N ALA A 164 -1.01 -0.68 -14.66
CA ALA A 164 -2.40 -1.11 -14.75
C ALA A 164 -3.37 -0.03 -14.26
N PHE A 165 -3.05 0.64 -13.15
CA PHE A 165 -3.88 1.70 -12.59
C PHE A 165 -4.08 2.87 -13.56
N ILE A 166 -3.01 3.34 -14.21
CA ILE A 166 -3.06 4.40 -15.23
C ILE A 166 -3.98 4.01 -16.40
N HIS A 167 -4.10 2.71 -16.66
CA HIS A 167 -4.94 2.15 -17.70
C HIS A 167 -6.34 1.73 -17.22
N GLY A 168 -6.75 2.19 -16.03
CA GLY A 168 -8.14 2.09 -15.55
C GLY A 168 -8.41 0.95 -14.59
N SER A 169 -7.38 0.26 -14.09
CA SER A 169 -7.58 -0.81 -13.11
C SER A 169 -8.08 -0.28 -11.76
N ASP A 170 -8.96 -1.04 -11.10
CA ASP A 170 -9.48 -0.77 -9.75
C ASP A 170 -8.53 -1.19 -8.60
N LEU A 171 -7.29 -1.61 -8.95
CA LEU A 171 -6.25 -2.11 -8.06
C LEU A 171 -6.51 -3.47 -7.43
N LYS A 172 -7.65 -4.14 -7.65
CA LYS A 172 -7.78 -5.55 -7.26
C LYS A 172 -6.81 -6.41 -8.06
N LYS A 173 -6.25 -7.43 -7.42
CA LYS A 173 -5.18 -8.25 -8.02
C LYS A 173 -5.58 -8.90 -9.36
N ASP A 174 -6.81 -9.38 -9.47
CA ASP A 174 -7.34 -9.97 -10.70
C ASP A 174 -7.53 -8.94 -11.81
N ASP A 175 -8.07 -7.77 -11.47
CA ASP A 175 -8.28 -6.67 -12.41
C ASP A 175 -6.95 -6.06 -12.88
N VAL A 176 -5.96 -5.91 -11.99
CA VAL A 176 -4.60 -5.49 -12.36
C VAL A 176 -4.01 -6.48 -13.36
N LEU A 177 -4.08 -7.78 -13.08
CA LEU A 177 -3.54 -8.80 -13.98
C LEU A 177 -4.28 -8.80 -15.32
N LYS A 178 -5.61 -8.67 -15.32
CA LYS A 178 -6.42 -8.59 -16.52
C LYS A 178 -6.02 -7.36 -17.36
N THR A 179 -5.92 -6.19 -16.74
CA THR A 179 -5.52 -4.96 -17.42
C THR A 179 -4.14 -5.11 -18.06
N LEU A 180 -3.17 -5.69 -17.36
CA LEU A 180 -1.83 -5.95 -17.92
C LEU A 180 -1.88 -6.92 -19.12
N LYS A 181 -2.77 -7.93 -19.08
CA LYS A 181 -3.02 -8.85 -20.19
C LYS A 181 -3.64 -8.15 -21.39
N ASP A 182 -4.62 -7.29 -21.18
CA ASP A 182 -5.28 -6.50 -22.22
C ASP A 182 -4.30 -5.52 -22.91
N LEU A 183 -3.30 -5.03 -22.18
CA LEU A 183 -2.20 -4.22 -22.73
C LEU A 183 -1.17 -5.04 -23.52
N GLY A 184 -1.16 -6.37 -23.39
CA GLY A 184 -0.18 -7.25 -24.02
C GLY A 184 1.24 -7.10 -23.46
N ASP A 185 1.40 -6.60 -22.23
CA ASP A 185 2.71 -6.34 -21.62
C ASP A 185 3.28 -7.60 -20.95
N GLY A 186 3.92 -8.46 -21.74
CA GLY A 186 4.43 -9.77 -21.30
C GLY A 186 5.31 -9.71 -20.04
N ASP A 187 6.21 -8.73 -19.93
CA ASP A 187 7.09 -8.61 -18.76
C ASP A 187 6.33 -8.13 -17.53
N ALA A 188 5.41 -7.18 -17.67
CA ALA A 188 4.58 -6.72 -16.55
C ALA A 188 3.67 -7.85 -16.04
N ILE A 189 3.10 -8.65 -16.96
CA ILE A 189 2.32 -9.85 -16.62
C ILE A 189 3.18 -10.82 -15.80
N ARG A 190 4.39 -11.17 -16.29
CA ARG A 190 5.29 -12.11 -15.60
C ARG A 190 5.68 -11.63 -14.21
N ILE A 191 6.03 -10.34 -14.07
CA ILE A 191 6.39 -9.74 -12.79
C ILE A 191 5.21 -9.74 -11.83
N TYR A 192 4.01 -9.44 -12.32
CA TYR A 192 2.82 -9.40 -11.48
C TYR A 192 2.33 -10.80 -11.09
N GLU A 193 2.37 -11.78 -12.00
CA GLU A 193 2.08 -13.20 -11.68
C GLU A 193 3.08 -13.74 -10.65
N ALA A 194 4.35 -13.35 -10.75
CA ALA A 194 5.35 -13.64 -9.73
C ALA A 194 5.02 -12.97 -8.38
N TYR A 195 4.47 -11.76 -8.37
CA TYR A 195 3.97 -11.20 -7.11
C TYR A 195 2.84 -12.06 -6.51
N LEU A 196 1.89 -12.51 -7.33
CA LEU A 196 0.77 -13.33 -6.87
C LEU A 196 1.20 -14.70 -6.34
N ASP A 197 2.28 -15.27 -6.88
CA ASP A 197 2.84 -16.57 -6.47
C ASP A 197 3.68 -16.52 -5.18
N GLY A 198 3.86 -15.33 -4.59
CA GLY A 198 4.71 -15.11 -3.42
C GLY A 198 6.16 -14.76 -3.76
N ARG A 199 6.43 -14.27 -4.97
CA ARG A 199 7.76 -13.87 -5.50
C ARG A 199 8.72 -15.06 -5.60
N LYS A 200 8.20 -16.22 -5.99
CA LYS A 200 8.98 -17.46 -6.18
C LYS A 200 9.71 -17.48 -7.52
N THR A 201 9.17 -16.78 -8.51
CA THR A 201 9.81 -16.66 -9.83
C THR A 201 11.10 -15.84 -9.72
N TYR A 202 12.18 -16.38 -10.29
CA TYR A 202 13.47 -15.71 -10.32
C TYR A 202 13.52 -14.65 -11.43
N PHE A 203 14.02 -13.47 -11.08
CA PHE A 203 14.45 -12.44 -12.02
C PHE A 203 15.83 -11.97 -11.61
N ASP A 204 16.73 -11.76 -12.57
CA ASP A 204 18.00 -11.11 -12.30
C ASP A 204 17.79 -9.61 -12.05
N GLU A 205 18.80 -8.99 -11.43
CA GLU A 205 18.74 -7.59 -11.02
C GLU A 205 18.69 -6.63 -12.22
N GLU A 206 19.42 -6.91 -13.29
CA GLU A 206 19.46 -6.04 -14.48
C GLU A 206 18.10 -6.05 -15.18
N PHE A 207 17.47 -7.22 -15.34
CA PHE A 207 16.11 -7.32 -15.86
C PHE A 207 15.11 -6.47 -15.06
N LEU A 208 15.14 -6.54 -13.72
CA LEU A 208 14.23 -5.76 -12.87
C LEU A 208 14.47 -4.25 -13.04
N LYS A 209 15.74 -3.83 -13.12
CA LYS A 209 16.11 -2.43 -13.34
C LYS A 209 15.68 -1.93 -14.71
N GLU A 210 15.95 -2.67 -15.77
CA GLU A 210 15.55 -2.33 -17.13
C GLU A 210 14.03 -2.24 -17.25
N PHE A 211 13.31 -3.21 -16.68
CA PHE A 211 11.85 -3.19 -16.63
C PHE A 211 11.33 -1.88 -16.00
N VAL A 212 11.80 -1.54 -14.80
CA VAL A 212 11.35 -0.32 -14.10
C VAL A 212 11.66 0.93 -14.92
N ARG A 213 12.91 1.10 -15.39
CA ARG A 213 13.32 2.27 -16.18
C ARG A 213 12.49 2.41 -17.45
N PHE A 214 12.29 1.32 -18.17
CA PHE A 214 11.55 1.31 -19.44
C PHE A 214 10.08 1.70 -19.22
N ARG A 215 9.41 1.10 -18.23
CA ARG A 215 7.99 1.37 -17.95
C ARG A 215 7.77 2.78 -17.41
N VAL A 216 8.63 3.26 -16.50
CA VAL A 216 8.58 4.65 -16.05
C VAL A 216 8.76 5.60 -17.23
N GLY A 217 9.73 5.36 -18.12
CA GLY A 217 9.93 6.16 -19.31
C GLY A 217 8.72 6.17 -20.27
N LYS A 218 8.01 5.06 -20.38
CA LYS A 218 6.76 4.96 -21.17
C LYS A 218 5.62 5.75 -20.52
N MET A 219 5.40 5.57 -19.22
CA MET A 219 4.36 6.29 -18.47
C MET A 219 4.55 7.81 -18.55
N ARG A 220 5.81 8.30 -18.45
CA ARG A 220 6.10 9.73 -18.61
C ARG A 220 5.76 10.30 -19.98
N LYS A 221 5.93 9.52 -21.05
CA LYS A 221 5.62 9.98 -22.42
C LYS A 221 4.12 10.07 -22.70
N GLY A 222 3.29 9.44 -21.87
CA GLY A 222 1.84 9.48 -21.95
C GLY A 222 1.17 10.54 -21.07
N LEU A 223 1.95 11.26 -20.24
CA LEU A 223 1.50 12.42 -19.46
C LEU A 223 1.28 13.64 -20.37
#